data_AF-A0A7M7JUN3-F1
#
_entry.id   AF-A0A7M7JUN3-F1
#
_cell.length_a   1.000
_cell.length_b   1.000
_cell.length_c   1.000
_cell.angle_alpha   90.00
_cell.angle_beta   90.00
_cell.angle_gamma   90.00
#
_symmetry.space_group_name_H-M   'P 1'
#
loop_
_entity.id
_entity.type
_entity.pdbx_description
1 polymer ?
#
loop_
_entity_poly.entity_id
_entity_poly.type
_entity_poly.pdbx_seq_one_letter_code
_entity_poly.pdbx_strand_id
1 'polypeptide(L)'
;MFSKAGDFLRRHRRKFLIGGVVAGGIYVTHRYLRYRLEQWQAAQMQKMLEQSRREQHFELIQSTTDSTVFSCVHRLRKTLDQALNIEELLEKVRSKPENRIELWEEIKIRLITYGVVSVYAESLLICALRIQLGIIGGQVCTNSRPSKMNKIEVHKKYLEMTQHFLNQGVLDLVREVKTVVVKAFEHIELKQTVTPDDFLLAYNFVRQNVKVIEDAPTYLIHESWKLTCTNPDFPDFEVLNQMLAETKDILQCFDCLALLESLVDHGFRDLQELVRRSFVFLGLEQCPMVKVLPALKTQTENRGEVFVRDRLKSDSSINFLANVYEAFCNEPPK
;
A
#
# COMPACT_ATOMS: atom_id res chain seq x y z
N MET A 1 -50.88 7.79 73.78
CA MET A 1 -49.91 8.75 73.22
C MET A 1 -50.14 9.12 71.75
N PHE A 2 -50.94 8.36 70.99
CA PHE A 2 -51.21 8.65 69.57
C PHE A 2 -52.20 9.80 69.28
N SER A 3 -53.04 10.24 70.24
CA SER A 3 -53.96 11.37 70.02
C SER A 3 -53.26 12.74 69.98
N LYS A 4 -52.21 12.94 70.80
CA LYS A 4 -51.41 14.18 70.80
C LYS A 4 -50.58 14.37 69.53
N ALA A 5 -50.14 13.27 68.90
CA ALA A 5 -49.44 13.30 67.62
C ALA A 5 -50.37 13.70 66.45
N GLY A 6 -51.62 13.23 66.48
CA GLY A 6 -52.64 13.56 65.47
C GLY A 6 -53.03 15.04 65.46
N ASP A 7 -53.20 15.65 66.64
CA ASP A 7 -53.54 17.07 66.76
C ASP A 7 -52.38 18.00 66.40
N PHE A 8 -51.14 17.60 66.69
CA PHE A 8 -49.93 18.32 66.29
C PHE A 8 -49.71 18.29 64.77
N LEU A 9 -49.88 17.12 64.15
CA LEU A 9 -49.87 16.95 62.70
C LEU A 9 -50.96 17.79 62.03
N ARG A 10 -52.17 17.84 62.62
CA ARG A 10 -53.30 18.64 62.13
C ARG A 10 -53.04 20.14 62.20
N ARG A 11 -52.32 20.63 63.21
CA ARG A 11 -51.98 22.05 63.39
C ARG A 11 -50.83 22.53 62.48
N HIS A 12 -49.99 21.62 61.99
CA HIS A 12 -48.86 21.93 61.08
C HIS A 12 -48.96 21.31 59.68
N ARG A 13 -50.14 20.83 59.24
CA ARG A 13 -50.33 20.15 57.93
C ARG A 13 -49.71 20.89 56.75
N ARG A 14 -49.83 22.22 56.68
CA ARG A 14 -49.23 23.01 55.60
C ARG A 14 -47.70 22.93 55.59
N LYS A 15 -47.04 22.91 56.76
CA LYS A 15 -45.58 22.83 56.88
C LYS A 15 -45.04 21.45 56.48
N PHE A 16 -45.73 20.38 56.86
CA PHE A 16 -45.36 19.02 56.44
C PHE A 16 -45.62 18.79 54.95
N LEU A 17 -46.69 19.35 54.41
CA LEU A 17 -47.01 19.24 52.98
C LEU A 17 -45.97 19.99 52.13
N ILE A 18 -45.61 21.22 52.53
CA ILE A 18 -44.53 21.98 51.89
C ILE A 18 -43.18 21.24 52.02
N GLY A 19 -42.84 20.74 53.21
CA GLY A 19 -41.60 19.99 53.44
C GLY A 19 -41.51 18.70 52.61
N GLY A 20 -42.61 17.96 52.48
CA GLY A 20 -42.69 16.75 51.66
C GLY A 20 -42.55 17.05 50.16
N VAL A 21 -43.17 18.13 49.67
CA VAL A 21 -43.02 18.57 48.27
C VAL A 21 -41.57 18.99 47.97
N VAL A 22 -40.94 19.74 48.86
CA VAL A 22 -39.54 20.17 48.70
C VAL A 22 -38.60 18.96 48.71
N ALA A 23 -38.73 18.06 49.69
CA ALA A 23 -37.89 16.87 49.78
C ALA A 23 -38.09 15.93 48.58
N GLY A 24 -39.35 15.74 48.15
CA GLY A 24 -39.68 14.97 46.94
C GLY A 24 -39.11 15.61 45.67
N GLY A 25 -39.21 16.92 45.53
CA GLY A 25 -38.64 17.68 44.40
C GLY A 25 -37.11 17.57 44.32
N ILE A 26 -36.41 17.70 45.45
CA ILE A 26 -34.95 17.49 45.53
C ILE A 26 -34.59 16.06 45.13
N TYR A 27 -35.31 15.05 45.64
CA TYR A 27 -35.06 13.65 45.32
C TYR A 27 -35.23 13.35 43.83
N VAL A 28 -36.34 13.79 43.23
CA VAL A 28 -36.61 13.61 41.79
C VAL A 28 -35.56 14.31 40.94
N THR A 29 -35.21 15.56 41.27
CA THR A 29 -34.20 16.34 40.54
C THR A 29 -32.83 15.67 40.62
N HIS A 30 -32.40 15.25 41.81
CA HIS A 30 -31.14 14.54 42.00
C HIS A 30 -31.11 13.21 41.24
N ARG A 31 -32.20 12.43 41.25
CA ARG A 31 -32.31 11.19 40.48
C ARG A 31 -32.25 11.45 38.96
N TYR A 32 -32.92 12.50 38.49
CA TYR A 32 -32.89 12.89 37.08
C TYR A 32 -31.49 13.33 36.63
N LEU A 33 -30.80 14.13 37.44
CA LEU A 33 -29.43 14.57 37.16
C LEU A 33 -28.45 13.40 37.12
N ARG A 34 -28.51 12.46 38.07
CA ARG A 34 -27.68 11.25 38.06
C ARG A 34 -27.92 10.40 36.81
N TYR A 35 -29.19 10.15 36.50
CA TYR A 35 -29.57 9.38 35.31
C TYR A 35 -29.06 10.03 34.02
N ARG A 36 -29.24 11.35 33.87
CA ARG A 36 -28.72 12.10 32.71
C ARG A 36 -27.21 12.07 32.61
N LEU A 37 -26.50 12.16 33.75
CA LEU A 37 -25.05 12.17 33.79
C LEU A 37 -24.46 10.79 33.47
N GLU A 38 -25.03 9.72 34.01
CA GLU A 38 -24.66 8.33 33.67
C GLU A 38 -24.90 8.03 32.19
N GLN A 39 -26.04 8.47 31.63
CA GLN A 39 -26.30 8.32 30.19
C GLN A 39 -25.28 9.07 29.34
N TRP A 40 -24.93 10.30 29.73
CA TRP A 40 -23.96 11.10 28.99
C TRP A 40 -22.56 10.49 29.07
N GLN A 41 -22.14 10.03 30.25
CA GLN A 41 -20.87 9.31 30.44
C GLN A 41 -20.84 8.00 29.65
N ALA A 42 -21.91 7.21 29.70
CA ALA A 42 -22.02 5.99 28.94
C ALA A 42 -21.94 6.25 27.43
N ALA A 43 -22.63 7.29 26.92
CA ALA A 43 -22.57 7.67 25.52
C ALA A 43 -21.18 8.16 25.09
N GLN A 44 -20.48 8.94 25.93
CA GLN A 44 -19.10 9.36 25.68
C GLN A 44 -18.13 8.18 25.68
N MET A 45 -18.27 7.28 26.68
CA MET A 45 -17.44 6.08 26.78
C MET A 45 -17.64 5.17 25.57
N GLN A 46 -18.87 4.98 25.09
CA GLN A 46 -19.14 4.20 23.88
C GLN A 46 -18.47 4.82 22.65
N LYS A 47 -18.58 6.14 22.44
CA LYS A 47 -17.90 6.82 21.33
C LYS A 47 -16.38 6.65 21.38
N MET A 48 -15.79 6.81 22.57
CA MET A 48 -14.35 6.63 22.76
C MET A 48 -13.90 5.18 22.49
N LEU A 49 -14.69 4.19 22.93
CA LEU A 49 -14.42 2.78 22.66
C LEU A 49 -14.54 2.44 21.17
N GLU A 50 -15.53 2.98 20.47
CA GLU A 50 -15.70 2.81 19.04
C GLU A 50 -14.54 3.43 18.25
N GLN A 51 -14.10 4.63 18.63
CA GLN A 51 -12.92 5.28 18.04
C GLN A 51 -11.66 4.45 18.26
N SER A 52 -11.36 4.07 19.50
CA SER A 52 -10.18 3.27 19.84
C SER A 52 -10.19 1.92 19.12
N ARG A 53 -11.34 1.27 18.99
CA ARG A 53 -11.47 0.02 18.23
C ARG A 53 -11.16 0.20 16.75
N ARG A 54 -11.60 1.31 16.14
CA ARG A 54 -11.31 1.62 14.74
C ARG A 54 -9.84 1.91 14.51
N GLU A 55 -9.20 2.67 15.41
CA GLU A 55 -7.77 2.95 15.37
C GLU A 55 -6.95 1.65 15.47
N GLN A 56 -7.26 0.79 16.44
CA GLN A 56 -6.61 -0.52 16.58
C GLN A 56 -6.80 -1.39 15.33
N HIS A 57 -8.01 -1.39 14.77
CA HIS A 57 -8.27 -2.16 13.55
C HIS A 57 -7.45 -1.62 12.37
N PHE A 58 -7.36 -0.30 12.22
CA PHE A 58 -6.52 0.32 11.20
C PHE A 58 -5.04 -0.01 11.38
N GLU A 59 -4.50 0.06 12.61
CA GLU A 59 -3.10 -0.32 12.90
C GLU A 59 -2.81 -1.77 12.50
N LEU A 60 -3.76 -2.69 12.73
CA LEU A 60 -3.65 -4.07 12.30
C LEU A 60 -3.66 -4.19 10.76
N ILE A 61 -4.51 -3.45 10.06
CA ILE A 61 -4.55 -3.43 8.59
C ILE A 61 -3.24 -2.87 8.03
N GLN A 62 -2.69 -1.81 8.62
CA GLN A 62 -1.39 -1.25 8.25
C GLN A 62 -0.28 -2.29 8.43
N SER A 63 -0.18 -2.90 9.62
CA SER A 63 0.84 -3.92 9.92
C SER A 63 0.73 -5.15 9.02
N THR A 64 -0.50 -5.57 8.72
CA THR A 64 -0.78 -6.68 7.79
C THR A 64 -0.36 -6.31 6.36
N THR A 65 -0.64 -5.09 5.93
CA THR A 65 -0.22 -4.59 4.61
C THR A 65 1.29 -4.58 4.49
N ASP A 66 1.99 -4.04 5.48
CA ASP A 66 3.46 -3.99 5.46
C ASP A 66 4.07 -5.39 5.37
N SER A 67 3.58 -6.33 6.20
CA SER A 67 4.04 -7.72 6.20
C SER A 67 3.77 -8.43 4.86
N THR A 68 2.62 -8.14 4.25
CA THR A 68 2.23 -8.71 2.95
C THR A 68 3.09 -8.14 1.83
N VAL A 69 3.37 -6.83 1.84
CA VAL A 69 4.25 -6.18 0.86
C VAL A 69 5.64 -6.80 0.91
N PHE A 70 6.26 -6.95 2.09
CA PHE A 70 7.58 -7.58 2.19
C PHE A 70 7.59 -9.02 1.64
N SER A 71 6.57 -9.81 1.97
CA SER A 71 6.42 -11.18 1.47
C SER A 71 6.29 -11.23 -0.05
N CYS A 72 5.53 -10.30 -0.64
CA CYS A 72 5.34 -10.21 -2.09
C CYS A 72 6.56 -9.65 -2.82
N VAL A 73 7.32 -8.71 -2.21
CA VAL A 73 8.56 -8.15 -2.79
C VAL A 73 9.62 -9.24 -2.97
N HIS A 74 9.74 -10.19 -2.04
CA HIS A 74 10.65 -11.31 -2.22
C HIS A 74 10.30 -12.14 -3.46
N ARG A 75 9.00 -12.43 -3.66
CA ARG A 75 8.52 -13.15 -4.86
C ARG A 75 8.74 -12.34 -6.12
N LEU A 76 8.44 -11.05 -6.09
CA LEU A 76 8.64 -10.12 -7.20
C LEU A 76 10.09 -10.13 -7.68
N ARG A 77 11.06 -10.01 -6.76
CA ARG A 77 12.48 -10.03 -7.10
C ARG A 77 12.92 -11.35 -7.70
N LYS A 78 12.45 -12.47 -7.15
CA LYS A 78 12.71 -13.79 -7.75
C LYS A 78 12.20 -13.88 -9.19
N THR A 79 11.00 -13.35 -9.49
CA THR A 79 10.48 -13.28 -10.86
C THR A 79 11.38 -12.40 -11.74
N LEU A 80 11.86 -11.26 -11.25
CA LEU A 80 12.77 -10.37 -11.98
C LEU A 80 14.14 -11.03 -12.25
N ASP A 81 14.72 -11.69 -11.25
CA ASP A 81 15.99 -12.40 -11.36
C ASP A 81 15.90 -13.50 -12.43
N GLN A 82 14.78 -14.22 -12.48
CA GLN A 82 14.51 -15.23 -13.50
C GLN A 82 14.28 -14.63 -14.90
N ALA A 83 13.55 -13.51 -14.99
CA ALA A 83 13.22 -12.86 -16.25
C ALA A 83 14.44 -12.23 -16.92
N LEU A 84 15.32 -11.60 -16.14
CA LEU A 84 16.51 -10.90 -16.64
C LEU A 84 17.77 -11.78 -16.59
N ASN A 85 17.85 -12.74 -15.68
CA ASN A 85 18.87 -13.80 -15.65
C ASN A 85 20.30 -13.30 -15.93
N ILE A 86 20.73 -12.34 -15.12
CA ILE A 86 22.01 -11.64 -15.27
C ILE A 86 23.17 -12.56 -14.85
N GLU A 87 22.93 -13.41 -13.86
CA GLU A 87 23.88 -14.38 -13.31
C GLU A 87 24.35 -15.38 -14.38
N GLU A 88 23.43 -15.94 -15.17
CA GLU A 88 23.80 -16.86 -16.25
C GLU A 88 24.67 -16.17 -17.31
N LEU A 89 24.39 -14.91 -17.64
CA LEU A 89 25.22 -14.15 -18.57
C LEU A 89 26.62 -13.90 -17.99
N LEU A 90 26.73 -13.61 -16.70
CA LEU A 90 28.02 -13.43 -16.04
C LEU A 90 28.84 -14.72 -16.00
N GLU A 91 28.22 -15.87 -15.75
CA GLU A 91 28.91 -17.16 -15.84
C GLU A 91 29.39 -17.46 -17.27
N LYS A 92 28.57 -17.16 -18.29
CA LYS A 92 28.99 -17.25 -19.70
C LYS A 92 30.16 -16.33 -20.00
N VAL A 93 30.21 -15.11 -19.45
CA VAL A 93 31.36 -14.21 -19.65
C VAL A 93 32.65 -14.78 -19.03
N ARG A 94 32.56 -15.51 -17.91
CA ARG A 94 33.72 -16.10 -17.23
C ARG A 94 34.39 -17.22 -18.03
N SER A 95 33.65 -17.93 -18.87
CA SER A 95 34.22 -18.97 -19.76
C SER A 95 35.03 -18.40 -20.94
N LYS A 96 35.15 -17.07 -21.05
CA LYS A 96 35.86 -16.34 -22.11
C LYS A 96 35.41 -16.74 -23.53
N PRO A 97 34.11 -16.68 -23.85
CA PRO A 97 33.61 -17.00 -25.17
C PRO A 97 34.03 -15.93 -26.19
N GLU A 98 33.97 -16.27 -27.48
CA GLU A 98 34.32 -15.36 -28.57
C GLU A 98 33.39 -14.13 -28.61
N ASN A 99 32.11 -14.29 -28.27
CA ASN A 99 31.09 -13.24 -28.26
C ASN A 99 31.04 -12.44 -26.93
N ARG A 100 32.17 -12.29 -26.22
CA ARG A 100 32.22 -11.65 -24.90
C ARG A 100 31.68 -10.21 -24.88
N ILE A 101 31.88 -9.43 -25.95
CA ILE A 101 31.42 -8.04 -26.03
C ILE A 101 29.89 -7.99 -26.07
N GLU A 102 29.27 -8.83 -26.89
CA GLU A 102 27.81 -8.94 -27.00
C GLU A 102 27.17 -9.31 -25.65
N LEU A 103 27.80 -10.24 -24.91
CA LEU A 103 27.33 -10.61 -23.57
C LEU A 103 27.37 -9.43 -22.59
N TRP A 104 28.42 -8.60 -22.64
CA TRP A 104 28.51 -7.42 -21.79
C TRP A 104 27.49 -6.34 -22.16
N GLU A 105 27.18 -6.18 -23.45
CA GLU A 105 26.12 -5.27 -23.90
C GLU A 105 24.75 -5.75 -23.39
N GLU A 106 24.47 -7.05 -23.46
CA GLU A 106 23.23 -7.60 -22.90
C GLU A 106 23.19 -7.46 -21.38
N ILE A 107 24.30 -7.70 -20.66
CA ILE A 107 24.40 -7.47 -19.21
C ILE A 107 24.13 -6.01 -18.87
N LYS A 108 24.70 -5.05 -19.62
CA LYS A 108 24.45 -3.61 -19.44
C LYS A 108 22.96 -3.32 -19.48
N ILE A 109 22.28 -3.73 -20.55
CA ILE A 109 20.85 -3.46 -20.72
C ILE A 109 20.02 -4.16 -19.64
N ARG A 110 20.29 -5.44 -19.33
CA ARG A 110 19.49 -6.19 -18.36
C ARG A 110 19.68 -5.70 -16.93
N LEU A 111 20.89 -5.33 -16.53
CA LEU A 111 21.16 -4.78 -15.21
C LEU A 111 20.45 -3.45 -14.98
N ILE A 112 20.51 -2.56 -15.97
CA ILE A 112 19.83 -1.25 -15.89
C ILE A 112 18.32 -1.44 -15.90
N THR A 113 17.81 -2.33 -16.77
CA THR A 113 16.39 -2.71 -16.79
C THR A 113 15.94 -3.25 -15.44
N TYR A 114 16.74 -4.10 -14.78
CA TYR A 114 16.44 -4.61 -13.44
C TYR A 114 16.20 -3.49 -12.44
N GLY A 115 17.14 -2.54 -12.37
CA GLY A 115 17.04 -1.40 -11.46
C GLY A 115 15.75 -0.59 -11.69
N VAL A 116 15.50 -0.19 -12.93
CA VAL A 116 14.33 0.62 -13.29
C VAL A 116 13.02 -0.15 -13.04
N VAL A 117 12.92 -1.39 -13.48
CA VAL A 117 11.72 -2.22 -13.28
C VAL A 117 11.48 -2.45 -11.79
N SER A 118 12.52 -2.67 -10.98
CA SER A 118 12.36 -2.88 -9.53
C SER A 118 11.67 -1.68 -8.86
N VAL A 119 12.01 -0.44 -9.26
CA VAL A 119 11.38 0.78 -8.74
C VAL A 119 9.90 0.82 -9.09
N TYR A 120 9.55 0.65 -10.36
CA TYR A 120 8.16 0.66 -10.80
C TYR A 120 7.35 -0.47 -10.18
N ALA A 121 7.90 -1.69 -10.18
CA ALA A 121 7.19 -2.87 -9.73
C ALA A 121 6.93 -2.85 -8.22
N GLU A 122 7.92 -2.41 -7.43
CA GLU A 122 7.75 -2.24 -5.98
C GLU A 122 6.74 -1.12 -5.67
N SER A 123 6.76 -0.01 -6.42
CA SER A 123 5.82 1.10 -6.24
C SER A 123 4.37 0.68 -6.55
N LEU A 124 4.17 -0.02 -7.67
CA LEU A 124 2.87 -0.59 -8.04
C LEU A 124 2.37 -1.60 -6.99
N LEU A 125 3.27 -2.46 -6.49
CA LEU A 125 2.94 -3.45 -5.47
C LEU A 125 2.48 -2.80 -4.15
N ILE A 126 3.19 -1.75 -3.71
CA ILE A 126 2.80 -0.97 -2.52
C ILE A 126 1.39 -0.42 -2.70
N CYS A 127 1.12 0.29 -3.80
CA CYS A 127 -0.21 0.88 -4.04
C CYS A 127 -1.29 -0.20 -4.14
N ALA A 128 -1.06 -1.26 -4.90
CA ALA A 128 -2.02 -2.35 -5.07
C ALA A 128 -2.41 -2.98 -3.72
N LEU A 129 -1.43 -3.34 -2.89
CA LEU A 129 -1.70 -3.96 -1.59
C LEU A 129 -2.34 -3.00 -0.59
N ARG A 130 -1.97 -1.71 -0.63
CA ARG A 130 -2.59 -0.65 0.20
C ARG A 130 -4.06 -0.47 -0.17
N ILE A 131 -4.39 -0.48 -1.46
CA ILE A 131 -5.78 -0.42 -1.94
C ILE A 131 -6.54 -1.68 -1.54
N GLN A 132 -6.01 -2.87 -1.86
CA GLN A 132 -6.69 -4.14 -1.61
C GLN A 132 -7.01 -4.34 -0.13
N LEU A 133 -6.02 -4.15 0.75
CA LEU A 133 -6.21 -4.33 2.18
C LEU A 133 -6.96 -3.17 2.83
N GLY A 134 -6.87 -1.95 2.29
CA GLY A 134 -7.72 -0.82 2.69
C GLY A 134 -9.21 -1.10 2.45
N ILE A 135 -9.58 -1.56 1.24
CA ILE A 135 -10.96 -1.93 0.89
C ILE A 135 -11.45 -3.08 1.78
N ILE A 136 -10.69 -4.18 1.87
CA ILE A 136 -11.05 -5.33 2.73
C ILE A 136 -11.21 -4.87 4.18
N GLY A 137 -10.27 -4.06 4.69
CA GLY A 137 -10.30 -3.53 6.03
C GLY A 137 -11.55 -2.70 6.31
N GLY A 138 -11.90 -1.79 5.41
CA GLY A 138 -13.12 -0.97 5.54
C GLY A 138 -14.38 -1.83 5.57
N GLN A 139 -14.52 -2.76 4.62
CA GLN A 139 -15.65 -3.68 4.56
C GLN A 139 -15.76 -4.55 5.82
N VAL A 140 -14.65 -5.04 6.37
CA VAL A 140 -14.65 -5.84 7.62
C VAL A 140 -15.01 -4.96 8.82
N CYS A 141 -14.61 -3.70 8.85
CA CYS A 141 -14.92 -2.76 9.92
C CYS A 141 -16.42 -2.45 10.02
N THR A 142 -17.12 -2.25 8.90
CA THR A 142 -18.56 -1.92 8.87
C THR A 142 -19.45 -3.13 9.18
N ASN A 143 -19.00 -4.35 8.87
CA ASN A 143 -19.83 -5.55 8.89
C ASN A 143 -19.95 -6.20 10.29
N SER A 144 -20.99 -5.84 11.04
CA SER A 144 -21.39 -6.51 12.30
C SER A 144 -22.47 -7.61 12.16
N ARG A 145 -22.76 -8.18 10.97
CA ARG A 145 -23.86 -9.17 10.75
C ARG A 145 -23.53 -10.33 9.76
N PRO A 146 -24.28 -11.47 9.78
CA PRO A 146 -23.70 -12.82 9.75
C PRO A 146 -23.84 -13.58 8.41
N SER A 147 -23.08 -13.20 7.38
CA SER A 147 -22.77 -14.09 6.24
C SER A 147 -21.25 -14.23 6.08
N LYS A 148 -20.58 -14.59 7.19
CA LYS A 148 -19.11 -14.61 7.29
C LYS A 148 -18.42 -15.54 6.29
N MET A 149 -19.06 -16.63 5.85
CA MET A 149 -18.42 -17.68 5.06
C MET A 149 -18.14 -17.23 3.61
N ASN A 150 -19.15 -16.75 2.88
CA ASN A 150 -18.99 -16.36 1.48
C ASN A 150 -18.10 -15.12 1.31
N LYS A 151 -18.13 -14.16 2.27
CA LYS A 151 -17.27 -12.96 2.24
C LYS A 151 -15.78 -13.29 2.34
N ILE A 152 -15.41 -14.31 3.12
CA ILE A 152 -14.01 -14.75 3.23
C ILE A 152 -13.53 -15.31 1.90
N GLU A 153 -14.37 -16.06 1.19
CA GLU A 153 -14.03 -16.62 -0.13
C GLU A 153 -13.86 -15.52 -1.17
N VAL A 154 -14.76 -14.52 -1.19
CA VAL A 154 -14.64 -13.32 -2.04
C VAL A 154 -13.35 -12.56 -1.75
N HIS A 155 -13.03 -12.28 -0.48
CA HIS A 155 -11.80 -11.57 -0.10
C HIS A 155 -10.55 -12.35 -0.47
N LYS A 156 -10.55 -13.67 -0.23
CA LYS A 156 -9.45 -14.54 -0.64
C LYS A 156 -9.25 -14.49 -2.15
N LYS A 157 -10.35 -14.58 -2.91
CA LYS A 157 -10.31 -14.50 -4.37
C LYS A 157 -9.77 -13.15 -4.82
N TYR A 158 -10.28 -12.05 -4.29
CA TYR A 158 -9.82 -10.70 -4.58
C TYR A 158 -8.32 -10.48 -4.34
N LEU A 159 -7.75 -11.07 -3.28
CA LEU A 159 -6.31 -11.03 -3.01
C LEU A 159 -5.46 -11.81 -4.05
N GLU A 160 -6.05 -12.75 -4.80
CA GLU A 160 -5.33 -13.45 -5.88
C GLU A 160 -4.98 -12.52 -7.05
N MET A 161 -5.60 -11.33 -7.16
CA MET A 161 -5.25 -10.33 -8.18
C MET A 161 -3.76 -9.97 -8.16
N THR A 162 -3.16 -9.86 -6.97
CA THR A 162 -1.72 -9.58 -6.82
C THR A 162 -0.86 -10.69 -7.42
N GLN A 163 -1.35 -11.93 -7.46
CA GLN A 163 -0.61 -13.05 -8.06
C GLN A 163 -0.41 -12.85 -9.56
N HIS A 164 -1.40 -12.26 -10.25
CA HIS A 164 -1.24 -11.95 -11.67
C HIS A 164 -0.09 -10.98 -11.89
N PHE A 165 -0.06 -9.89 -11.11
CA PHE A 165 1.02 -8.91 -11.19
C PHE A 165 2.39 -9.57 -10.94
N LEU A 166 2.53 -10.33 -9.86
CA LEU A 166 3.78 -10.99 -9.48
C LEU A 166 4.28 -12.05 -10.50
N ASN A 167 3.41 -12.49 -11.40
CA ASN A 167 3.72 -13.45 -12.45
C ASN A 167 3.87 -12.74 -13.80
N GLN A 168 2.75 -12.37 -14.43
CA GLN A 168 2.71 -11.89 -15.81
C GLN A 168 2.88 -10.37 -15.91
N GLY A 169 2.22 -9.61 -15.03
CA GLY A 169 2.27 -8.14 -15.07
C GLY A 169 3.70 -7.59 -14.96
N VAL A 170 4.54 -8.22 -14.14
CA VAL A 170 5.97 -7.89 -14.02
C VAL A 170 6.75 -8.19 -15.31
N LEU A 171 6.43 -9.26 -16.02
CA LEU A 171 7.09 -9.59 -17.30
C LEU A 171 6.72 -8.59 -18.40
N ASP A 172 5.47 -8.14 -18.42
CA ASP A 172 5.03 -7.10 -19.34
C ASP A 172 5.69 -5.75 -19.03
N LEU A 173 5.84 -5.43 -17.75
CA LEU A 173 6.62 -4.27 -17.28
C LEU A 173 8.09 -4.36 -17.69
N VAL A 174 8.73 -5.53 -17.54
CA VAL A 174 10.10 -5.76 -18.01
C VAL A 174 10.20 -5.50 -19.51
N ARG A 175 9.24 -5.97 -20.31
CA ARG A 175 9.24 -5.77 -21.76
C ARG A 175 9.17 -4.30 -22.13
N GLU A 176 8.22 -3.56 -21.57
CA GLU A 176 8.05 -2.13 -21.86
C GLU A 176 9.28 -1.31 -21.45
N VAL A 177 9.74 -1.50 -20.20
CA VAL A 177 10.89 -0.75 -19.68
C VAL A 177 12.17 -1.09 -20.46
N LYS A 178 12.41 -2.37 -20.79
CA LYS A 178 13.60 -2.78 -21.56
C LYS A 178 13.66 -2.05 -22.90
N THR A 179 12.54 -1.90 -23.61
CA THR A 179 12.50 -1.19 -24.89
C THR A 179 12.95 0.27 -24.76
N VAL A 180 12.60 0.95 -23.67
CA VAL A 180 13.02 2.34 -23.44
C VAL A 180 14.47 2.42 -22.94
N VAL A 181 14.89 1.50 -22.07
CA VAL A 181 16.27 1.40 -21.56
C VAL A 181 17.27 1.18 -22.71
N VAL A 182 16.93 0.33 -23.69
CA VAL A 182 17.77 0.14 -24.88
C VAL A 182 18.00 1.48 -25.59
N LYS A 183 16.93 2.24 -25.87
CA LYS A 183 17.04 3.56 -26.52
C LYS A 183 17.87 4.55 -25.70
N ALA A 184 17.80 4.48 -24.37
CA ALA A 184 18.53 5.39 -23.49
C ALA A 184 20.04 5.08 -23.42
N PHE A 185 20.44 3.82 -23.57
CA PHE A 185 21.83 3.35 -23.36
C PHE A 185 22.50 2.76 -24.61
N GLU A 186 21.82 2.72 -25.77
CA GLU A 186 22.38 2.17 -27.01
C GLU A 186 23.59 2.96 -27.52
N HIS A 187 23.58 4.29 -27.33
CA HIS A 187 24.67 5.17 -27.76
C HIS A 187 25.87 5.18 -26.80
N ILE A 188 25.75 4.54 -25.63
CA ILE A 188 26.83 4.50 -24.63
C ILE A 188 27.58 3.18 -24.77
N GLU A 189 28.72 3.20 -25.46
CA GLU A 189 29.54 2.01 -25.68
C GLU A 189 30.17 1.49 -24.39
N LEU A 190 30.45 0.19 -24.30
CA LEU A 190 31.12 -0.42 -23.14
C LEU A 190 32.49 0.20 -22.80
N LYS A 191 33.22 0.70 -23.81
CA LYS A 191 34.55 1.32 -23.65
C LYS A 191 34.47 2.81 -23.35
N GLN A 192 33.32 3.45 -23.60
CA GLN A 192 33.14 4.86 -23.37
C GLN A 192 33.29 5.18 -21.89
N THR A 193 34.06 6.23 -21.60
CA THR A 193 34.17 6.79 -20.26
C THR A 193 32.85 7.46 -19.90
N VAL A 194 32.27 7.05 -18.77
CA VAL A 194 31.01 7.57 -18.25
C VAL A 194 31.19 8.10 -16.84
N THR A 195 30.27 8.97 -16.46
CA THR A 195 30.12 9.64 -15.16
C THR A 195 28.75 9.31 -14.57
N PRO A 196 28.51 9.58 -13.27
CA PRO A 196 27.16 9.47 -12.70
C PRO A 196 26.12 10.33 -13.41
N ASP A 197 26.51 11.48 -13.97
CA ASP A 197 25.59 12.40 -14.66
C ASP A 197 25.08 11.82 -15.98
N ASP A 198 25.87 10.99 -16.66
CA ASP A 198 25.42 10.28 -17.88
C ASP A 198 24.27 9.31 -17.56
N PHE A 199 24.34 8.61 -16.41
CA PHE A 199 23.25 7.77 -15.93
C PHE A 199 22.04 8.60 -15.51
N LEU A 200 22.24 9.76 -14.87
CA LEU A 200 21.15 10.68 -14.52
C LEU A 200 20.37 11.11 -15.77
N LEU A 201 21.06 11.55 -16.82
CA LEU A 201 20.42 11.93 -18.09
C LEU A 201 19.66 10.76 -18.72
N ALA A 202 20.27 9.58 -18.78
CA ALA A 202 19.63 8.38 -19.34
C ALA A 202 18.42 7.93 -18.50
N TYR A 203 18.50 7.95 -17.17
CA TYR A 203 17.38 7.64 -16.30
C TYR A 203 16.23 8.65 -16.42
N ASN A 204 16.54 9.94 -16.56
CA ASN A 204 15.52 10.95 -16.82
C ASN A 204 14.81 10.71 -18.16
N PHE A 205 15.56 10.34 -19.21
CA PHE A 205 14.97 9.94 -20.48
C PHE A 205 14.04 8.74 -20.30
N VAL A 206 14.47 7.69 -19.59
CA VAL A 206 13.61 6.52 -19.32
C VAL A 206 12.35 6.93 -18.57
N ARG A 207 12.48 7.73 -17.50
CA ARG A 207 11.36 8.20 -16.68
C ARG A 207 10.31 8.99 -17.47
N GLN A 208 10.73 9.76 -18.47
CA GLN A 208 9.84 10.57 -19.32
C GLN A 208 9.15 9.75 -20.44
N ASN A 209 9.69 8.58 -20.78
CA ASN A 209 9.24 7.80 -21.94
C ASN A 209 8.56 6.47 -21.56
N VAL A 210 8.53 6.12 -20.27
CA VAL A 210 7.83 4.95 -19.73
C VAL A 210 6.49 5.40 -19.12
N LYS A 211 5.37 4.79 -19.53
CA LYS A 211 4.00 5.21 -19.15
C LYS A 211 3.37 4.32 -18.08
N VAL A 212 4.19 3.83 -17.17
CA VAL A 212 3.78 2.80 -16.20
C VAL A 212 2.81 3.34 -15.15
N ILE A 213 2.91 4.63 -14.81
CA ILE A 213 2.05 5.23 -13.78
C ILE A 213 0.63 5.40 -14.34
N GLU A 214 0.50 5.90 -15.57
CA GLU A 214 -0.77 6.08 -16.26
C GLU A 214 -1.44 4.74 -16.59
N ASP A 215 -0.64 3.74 -16.99
CA ASP A 215 -1.11 2.41 -17.36
C ASP A 215 -1.10 1.41 -16.19
N ALA A 216 -0.99 1.88 -14.94
CA ALA A 216 -0.91 1.04 -13.74
C ALA A 216 -1.98 -0.08 -13.67
N PRO A 217 -3.27 0.15 -14.01
CA PRO A 217 -4.28 -0.91 -14.01
C PRO A 217 -3.97 -2.07 -14.96
N THR A 218 -3.32 -1.81 -16.10
CA THR A 218 -3.00 -2.82 -17.12
C THR A 218 -2.04 -3.88 -16.59
N TYR A 219 -1.11 -3.48 -15.73
CA TYR A 219 -0.15 -4.40 -15.11
C TYR A 219 -0.74 -5.17 -13.92
N LEU A 220 -1.64 -4.52 -13.17
CA LEU A 220 -2.17 -5.04 -11.91
C LEU A 220 -3.40 -5.93 -12.11
N ILE A 221 -4.27 -5.59 -13.07
CA ILE A 221 -5.57 -6.24 -13.27
C ILE A 221 -5.59 -6.95 -14.63
N HIS A 222 -5.52 -8.28 -14.59
CA HIS A 222 -5.58 -9.09 -15.82
C HIS A 222 -6.95 -9.06 -16.49
N GLU A 223 -6.97 -9.21 -17.83
CA GLU A 223 -8.22 -9.39 -18.58
C GLU A 223 -8.99 -10.67 -18.20
N SER A 224 -8.33 -11.72 -17.67
CA SER A 224 -9.06 -12.90 -17.19
C SER A 224 -9.94 -12.61 -15.97
N TRP A 225 -9.67 -11.52 -15.24
CA TRP A 225 -10.62 -11.06 -14.23
C TRP A 225 -11.93 -10.64 -14.89
N LYS A 226 -11.91 -10.02 -16.08
CA LYS A 226 -13.11 -9.74 -16.91
C LYS A 226 -13.89 -10.99 -17.34
N LEU A 227 -13.26 -12.17 -17.40
CA LEU A 227 -13.92 -13.45 -17.72
C LEU A 227 -14.45 -14.14 -16.46
N THR A 228 -13.73 -13.99 -15.35
CA THR A 228 -14.27 -14.35 -14.04
C THR A 228 -15.52 -13.50 -13.76
N CYS A 229 -15.53 -12.21 -14.22
CA CYS A 229 -16.68 -11.25 -14.34
C CYS A 229 -17.99 -11.79 -14.91
N THR A 230 -17.97 -12.98 -15.49
CA THR A 230 -19.11 -13.54 -16.24
C THR A 230 -19.44 -14.98 -15.85
N ASN A 231 -18.80 -15.56 -14.83
CA ASN A 231 -19.10 -16.93 -14.40
C ASN A 231 -20.11 -16.95 -13.23
N PRO A 232 -21.38 -17.33 -13.45
CA PRO A 232 -22.43 -17.31 -12.43
C PRO A 232 -22.27 -18.39 -11.35
N ASP A 233 -21.33 -19.32 -11.48
CA ASP A 233 -21.13 -20.41 -10.53
C ASP A 233 -20.41 -20.00 -9.22
N PHE A 234 -19.83 -18.79 -9.17
CA PHE A 234 -19.21 -18.27 -7.95
C PHE A 234 -20.24 -17.48 -7.11
N PRO A 235 -20.53 -17.86 -5.86
CA PRO A 235 -21.41 -17.08 -5.00
C PRO A 235 -20.81 -15.69 -4.72
N ASP A 236 -21.65 -14.65 -4.71
CA ASP A 236 -21.25 -13.24 -4.45
C ASP A 236 -20.26 -12.66 -5.48
N PHE A 237 -20.29 -13.18 -6.70
CA PHE A 237 -19.48 -12.74 -7.84
C PHE A 237 -19.62 -11.22 -8.17
N GLU A 238 -20.82 -10.67 -7.96
CA GLU A 238 -21.08 -9.22 -8.11
C GLU A 238 -20.26 -8.36 -7.14
N VAL A 239 -20.05 -8.84 -5.91
CA VAL A 239 -19.27 -8.12 -4.89
C VAL A 239 -17.79 -8.08 -5.29
N LEU A 240 -17.27 -9.19 -5.81
CA LEU A 240 -15.90 -9.25 -6.33
C LEU A 240 -15.70 -8.28 -7.50
N ASN A 241 -16.65 -8.22 -8.43
CA ASN A 241 -16.64 -7.26 -9.52
C ASN A 241 -16.63 -5.82 -9.06
N GLN A 242 -17.47 -5.51 -8.07
CA GLN A 242 -17.53 -4.18 -7.49
C GLN A 242 -16.18 -3.80 -6.88
N MET A 243 -15.57 -4.68 -6.08
CA MET A 243 -14.25 -4.43 -5.48
C MET A 243 -13.17 -4.18 -6.55
N LEU A 244 -13.20 -4.93 -7.65
CA LEU A 244 -12.26 -4.74 -8.77
C LEU A 244 -12.49 -3.43 -9.52
N ALA A 245 -13.75 -3.03 -9.73
CA ALA A 245 -14.10 -1.75 -10.34
C ALA A 245 -13.64 -0.59 -9.45
N GLU A 246 -13.96 -0.63 -8.15
CA GLU A 246 -13.50 0.33 -7.15
C GLU A 246 -11.97 0.42 -7.11
N THR A 247 -11.27 -0.72 -7.18
CA THR A 247 -9.80 -0.74 -7.25
C THR A 247 -9.28 -0.04 -8.48
N LYS A 248 -9.88 -0.28 -9.64
CA LYS A 248 -9.49 0.36 -10.89
C LYS A 248 -9.71 1.87 -10.82
N ASP A 249 -10.84 2.30 -10.27
CA ASP A 249 -11.16 3.72 -10.08
C ASP A 249 -10.17 4.39 -9.12
N ILE A 250 -9.80 3.72 -8.02
CA ILE A 250 -8.79 4.22 -7.07
C ILE A 250 -7.41 4.26 -7.71
N LEU A 251 -7.00 3.26 -8.49
CA LEU A 251 -5.71 3.27 -9.19
C LEU A 251 -5.56 4.45 -10.16
N GLN A 252 -6.68 4.94 -10.70
CA GLN A 252 -6.72 6.07 -11.64
C GLN A 252 -7.05 7.41 -10.95
N CYS A 253 -7.28 7.41 -9.63
CA CYS A 253 -7.59 8.63 -8.90
C CYS A 253 -6.34 9.49 -8.69
N PHE A 254 -6.54 10.79 -8.51
CA PHE A 254 -5.45 11.75 -8.32
C PHE A 254 -4.53 11.38 -7.15
N ASP A 255 -5.10 10.95 -6.01
CA ASP A 255 -4.32 10.62 -4.82
C ASP A 255 -3.41 9.40 -5.04
N CYS A 256 -3.89 8.37 -5.75
CA CYS A 256 -3.09 7.19 -6.05
C CYS A 256 -2.00 7.51 -7.08
N LEU A 257 -2.31 8.28 -8.12
CA LEU A 257 -1.33 8.72 -9.10
C LEU A 257 -0.25 9.60 -8.45
N ALA A 258 -0.64 10.52 -7.57
CA ALA A 258 0.30 11.35 -6.81
C ALA A 258 1.19 10.52 -5.87
N LEU A 259 0.64 9.48 -5.24
CA LEU A 259 1.44 8.53 -4.46
C LEU A 259 2.42 7.77 -5.35
N LEU A 260 1.98 7.21 -6.48
CA LEU A 260 2.84 6.48 -7.43
C LEU A 260 3.97 7.37 -7.96
N GLU A 261 3.66 8.58 -8.39
CA GLU A 261 4.63 9.60 -8.81
C GLU A 261 5.69 9.82 -7.72
N SER A 262 5.25 10.06 -6.48
CA SER A 262 6.16 10.24 -5.35
C SER A 262 7.04 9.02 -5.08
N LEU A 263 6.47 7.80 -5.11
CA LEU A 263 7.22 6.55 -4.89
C LEU A 263 8.27 6.34 -5.98
N VAL A 264 7.88 6.51 -7.24
CA VAL A 264 8.76 6.35 -8.41
C VAL A 264 9.87 7.40 -8.39
N ASP A 265 9.56 8.66 -8.14
CA ASP A 265 10.56 9.73 -8.05
C ASP A 265 11.62 9.47 -6.97
N HIS A 266 11.20 8.95 -5.82
CA HIS A 266 12.13 8.51 -4.78
C HIS A 266 12.96 7.30 -5.23
N GLY A 267 12.36 6.36 -5.96
CA GLY A 267 13.08 5.19 -6.48
C GLY A 267 14.12 5.57 -7.53
N PHE A 268 13.82 6.52 -8.43
CA PHE A 268 14.81 7.02 -9.39
C PHE A 268 15.97 7.77 -8.72
N ARG A 269 15.69 8.54 -7.65
CA ARG A 269 16.76 9.14 -6.83
C ARG A 269 17.62 8.07 -6.14
N ASP A 270 17.00 6.99 -5.67
CA ASP A 270 17.71 5.84 -5.10
C ASP A 270 18.61 5.16 -6.15
N LEU A 271 18.11 4.93 -7.37
CA LEU A 271 18.94 4.39 -8.47
C LEU A 271 20.15 5.28 -8.79
N GLN A 272 19.97 6.61 -8.79
CA GLN A 272 21.07 7.55 -9.00
C GLN A 272 22.10 7.49 -7.86
N GLU A 273 21.64 7.37 -6.62
CA GLU A 273 22.54 7.20 -5.47
C GLU A 273 23.28 5.86 -5.53
N LEU A 274 22.66 4.78 -6.01
CA LEU A 274 23.34 3.51 -6.25
C LEU A 274 24.46 3.64 -7.28
N VAL A 275 24.20 4.33 -8.40
CA VAL A 275 25.24 4.65 -9.39
C VAL A 275 26.37 5.42 -8.73
N ARG A 276 26.06 6.50 -8.00
CA ARG A 276 27.08 7.31 -7.32
C ARG A 276 27.92 6.47 -6.35
N ARG A 277 27.28 5.58 -5.58
CA ARG A 277 27.97 4.62 -4.69
C ARG A 277 28.86 3.65 -5.45
N SER A 278 28.48 3.22 -6.65
CA SER A 278 29.33 2.37 -7.50
C SER A 278 30.62 3.09 -7.92
N PHE A 279 30.53 4.38 -8.29
CA PHE A 279 31.71 5.19 -8.62
C PHE A 279 32.60 5.43 -7.40
N VAL A 280 32.00 5.76 -6.25
CA VAL A 280 32.73 5.90 -4.98
C VAL A 280 33.43 4.60 -4.58
N PHE A 281 32.76 3.46 -4.73
CA PHE A 281 33.34 2.14 -4.45
C PHE A 281 34.55 1.83 -5.33
N LEU A 282 34.52 2.27 -6.60
CA LEU A 282 35.65 2.14 -7.51
C LEU A 282 36.78 3.14 -7.22
N GLY A 283 36.52 4.20 -6.44
CA GLY A 283 37.46 5.29 -6.20
C GLY A 283 37.73 6.14 -7.44
N LEU A 284 36.76 6.20 -8.37
CA LEU A 284 36.89 6.88 -9.66
C LEU A 284 35.73 7.86 -9.85
N GLU A 285 36.03 9.07 -10.33
CA GLU A 285 35.00 10.05 -10.73
C GLU A 285 34.37 9.72 -12.09
N GLN A 286 35.17 9.11 -12.97
CA GLN A 286 34.77 8.67 -14.29
C GLN A 286 35.49 7.37 -14.65
N CYS A 287 34.83 6.45 -15.33
CA CYS A 287 35.48 5.23 -15.81
C CYS A 287 34.73 4.61 -17.00
N PRO A 288 35.36 3.67 -17.75
CA PRO A 288 34.67 2.96 -18.82
C PRO A 288 33.40 2.25 -18.32
N MET A 289 32.30 2.32 -19.07
CA MET A 289 31.01 1.72 -18.74
C MET A 289 31.14 0.27 -18.23
N VAL A 290 31.92 -0.56 -18.91
CA VAL A 290 32.13 -1.97 -18.53
C VAL A 290 32.70 -2.17 -17.11
N LYS A 291 33.45 -1.19 -16.58
CA LYS A 291 33.99 -1.24 -15.21
C LYS A 291 32.94 -0.90 -14.15
N VAL A 292 31.95 -0.07 -14.50
CA VAL A 292 30.87 0.31 -13.59
C VAL A 292 29.91 -0.85 -13.37
N LEU A 293 29.63 -1.67 -14.40
CA LEU A 293 28.58 -2.69 -14.36
C LEU A 293 28.70 -3.68 -13.18
N PRO A 294 29.87 -4.27 -12.86
CA PRO A 294 29.99 -5.16 -11.70
C PRO A 294 29.72 -4.43 -10.38
N ALA A 295 30.24 -3.22 -10.22
CA ALA A 295 30.01 -2.40 -9.02
C ALA A 295 28.53 -2.02 -8.89
N LEU A 296 27.88 -1.66 -10.00
CA LEU A 296 26.45 -1.35 -10.05
C LEU A 296 25.60 -2.56 -9.71
N LYS A 297 25.96 -3.76 -10.19
CA LYS A 297 25.28 -5.01 -9.80
C LYS A 297 25.32 -5.21 -8.29
N THR A 298 26.51 -5.14 -7.69
CA THR A 298 26.68 -5.28 -6.24
C THR A 298 25.87 -4.24 -5.46
N GLN A 299 25.89 -2.97 -5.89
CA GLN A 299 25.10 -1.93 -5.22
C GLN A 299 23.58 -2.16 -5.38
N THR A 300 23.14 -2.64 -6.54
CA THR A 300 21.74 -2.95 -6.81
C THR A 300 21.24 -4.11 -5.94
N GLU A 301 22.05 -5.15 -5.72
CA GLU A 301 21.75 -6.23 -4.78
C GLU A 301 21.66 -5.72 -3.34
N ASN A 302 22.60 -4.83 -2.96
CA ASN A 302 22.65 -4.23 -1.63
C ASN A 302 21.50 -3.24 -1.36
N ARG A 303 20.80 -2.76 -2.39
CA ARG A 303 19.58 -1.94 -2.26
C ARG A 303 18.60 -2.60 -1.29
N GLY A 304 18.52 -3.94 -1.32
CA GLY A 304 17.77 -4.74 -0.36
C GLY A 304 16.33 -4.23 -0.20
N GLU A 305 15.75 -4.39 0.98
CA GLU A 305 14.37 -3.95 1.28
C GLU A 305 14.29 -2.50 1.79
N VAL A 306 15.40 -1.74 1.74
CA VAL A 306 15.48 -0.40 2.34
C VAL A 306 14.46 0.55 1.72
N PHE A 307 14.42 0.61 0.39
CA PHE A 307 13.46 1.43 -0.33
C PHE A 307 12.02 1.12 0.09
N VAL A 308 11.61 -0.15 0.00
CA VAL A 308 10.25 -0.60 0.33
C VAL A 308 9.90 -0.26 1.78
N ARG A 309 10.82 -0.54 2.71
CA ARG A 309 10.64 -0.25 4.14
C ARG A 309 10.42 1.24 4.41
N ASP A 310 11.23 2.09 3.79
CA ASP A 310 11.14 3.54 3.99
C ASP A 310 9.89 4.12 3.33
N ARG A 311 9.49 3.58 2.17
CA ARG A 311 8.29 4.02 1.47
C ARG A 311 7.00 3.59 2.18
N LEU A 312 6.94 2.38 2.74
CA LEU A 312 5.78 1.92 3.53
C LEU A 312 5.55 2.77 4.77
N LYS A 313 6.62 3.26 5.40
CA LYS A 313 6.57 4.11 6.60
C LYS A 313 6.36 5.60 6.30
N SER A 314 6.31 5.99 5.02
CA SER A 314 6.09 7.39 4.66
C SER A 314 4.68 7.84 4.98
N ASP A 315 4.52 9.10 5.42
CA ASP A 315 3.22 9.68 5.74
C ASP A 315 2.26 9.62 4.54
N SER A 316 2.76 9.82 3.32
CA SER A 316 1.94 9.73 2.10
C SER A 316 1.34 8.33 1.91
N SER A 317 2.13 7.27 2.13
CA SER A 317 1.67 5.87 2.03
C SER A 317 0.69 5.50 3.15
N ILE A 318 0.95 5.94 4.38
CA ILE A 318 0.09 5.69 5.54
C ILE A 318 -1.25 6.44 5.38
N ASN A 319 -1.20 7.73 5.05
CA ASN A 319 -2.39 8.55 4.84
C ASN A 319 -3.23 8.05 3.66
N PHE A 320 -2.58 7.59 2.58
CA PHE A 320 -3.32 6.99 1.47
C PHE A 320 -4.08 5.72 1.90
N LEU A 321 -3.45 4.83 2.67
CA LEU A 321 -4.14 3.67 3.24
C LEU A 321 -5.29 4.08 4.15
N ALA A 322 -5.09 5.10 5.00
CA ALA A 322 -6.13 5.63 5.88
C ALA A 322 -7.32 6.16 5.09
N ASN A 323 -7.09 6.95 4.04
CA ASN A 323 -8.14 7.51 3.19
C ASN A 323 -8.95 6.41 2.50
N VAL A 324 -8.29 5.39 1.93
CA VAL A 324 -8.97 4.23 1.34
C VAL A 324 -9.77 3.51 2.43
N TYR A 325 -9.13 3.14 3.55
CA TYR A 325 -9.79 2.44 4.64
C TYR A 325 -11.03 3.18 5.17
N GLU A 326 -10.95 4.49 5.38
CA GLU A 326 -12.06 5.31 5.87
C GLU A 326 -13.20 5.41 4.84
N ALA A 327 -12.89 5.54 3.56
CA ALA A 327 -13.89 5.58 2.48
C ALA A 327 -14.76 4.31 2.47
N PHE A 328 -14.17 3.14 2.78
CA PHE A 328 -14.88 1.87 2.84
C PHE A 328 -15.44 1.52 4.23
N CYS A 329 -15.11 2.29 5.27
CA CYS A 329 -15.71 2.16 6.61
C CYS A 329 -17.08 2.82 6.73
N ASN A 330 -17.30 3.92 6.00
CA ASN A 330 -18.51 4.74 6.10
C ASN A 330 -19.57 4.20 5.11
N GLU A 331 -20.74 3.76 5.60
CA GLU A 331 -21.87 3.44 4.70
C GLU A 331 -22.19 4.68 3.85
N PRO A 332 -22.45 4.55 2.54
CA PRO A 332 -22.99 5.66 1.77
C PRO A 332 -24.29 6.15 2.44
N PRO A 333 -24.54 7.47 2.52
CA PRO A 333 -25.82 7.96 3.01
C PRO A 333 -26.94 7.36 2.15
N LYS A 334 -27.86 6.65 2.80
CA LYS A 334 -29.03 6.01 2.16
C LYS A 334 -29.95 7.01 1.48
#